data_AF-A0A8S3FX72-F1
#
_entry.id   AF-A0A8S3FX72-F1
#
_cell.length_a   1.000
_cell.length_b   1.000
_cell.length_c   1.000
_cell.angle_alpha   90.00
_cell.angle_beta   90.00
_cell.angle_gamma   90.00
#
_symmetry.space_group_name_H-M   'P 1'
#
loop_
_entity.id
_entity.type
_entity.pdbx_description
1 polymer ?
#
loop_
_entity_poly.entity_id
_entity_poly.type
_entity_poly.pdbx_seq_one_letter_code
_entity_poly.pdbx_strand_id
1 'polypeptide(L)'
;YKAPTRNNVVKKLKRLHQHHTIQTKFEFEQANYLSITCDFWTNRQQKSFLVITGHYIDKDFNEHSKILKFITFEERHFSPLIAQEIEKQLISLGLYDKLVTITCDGAANMRDMFTYFTRRKIKYIHCLAHKLHLIICNSLNLWVTTKKRRNTTTTETDAENSTEEEDAEDESQITLNQMIRTMSVDIHNISNENNYSDSEHDDESK
;
A
#
# COMPACT_ATOMS: atom_id res chain seq x y z
N TYR A 1 26.98 -29.68 -23.42
CA TYR A 1 25.85 -29.10 -22.67
C TYR A 1 24.64 -29.01 -23.59
N LYS A 2 23.45 -29.44 -23.16
CA LYS A 2 22.20 -29.33 -23.94
C LYS A 2 21.24 -28.42 -23.19
N ALA A 3 20.80 -27.33 -23.83
CA ALA A 3 19.88 -26.38 -23.21
C ALA A 3 18.52 -27.06 -22.88
N PRO A 4 17.92 -26.75 -21.72
CA PRO A 4 16.62 -27.29 -21.36
C PRO A 4 15.52 -26.72 -22.24
N THR A 5 14.45 -27.49 -22.45
CA THR A 5 13.27 -27.04 -23.19
C THR A 5 12.38 -26.15 -22.33
N ARG A 6 11.58 -25.27 -22.95
CA ARG A 6 10.58 -24.43 -22.27
C ARG A 6 9.72 -25.23 -21.29
N ASN A 7 9.23 -26.40 -21.69
CA ASN A 7 8.37 -27.23 -20.85
C ASN A 7 9.10 -27.75 -19.60
N ASN A 8 10.39 -28.10 -19.73
CA ASN A 8 11.21 -28.52 -18.59
C ASN A 8 11.47 -27.35 -17.64
N VAL A 9 11.74 -26.15 -18.17
CA VAL A 9 11.92 -24.93 -17.36
C VAL A 9 10.64 -24.59 -16.62
N VAL A 10 9.48 -24.56 -17.30
CA VAL A 10 8.18 -24.29 -16.67
C VAL A 10 7.84 -25.32 -15.60
N LYS A 11 8.07 -26.60 -15.86
CA LYS A 11 7.85 -27.68 -14.87
C LYS A 11 8.73 -27.49 -13.64
N LYS A 12 10.01 -27.14 -13.84
CA LYS A 12 10.94 -26.87 -12.73
C LYS A 12 10.54 -25.62 -11.95
N LEU A 13 10.14 -24.55 -12.64
CA LEU A 13 9.69 -23.30 -12.02
C LEU A 13 8.43 -23.51 -11.17
N LYS A 14 7.45 -24.27 -11.67
CA LYS A 14 6.24 -24.63 -10.88
C LYS A 14 6.59 -25.38 -9.61
N ARG A 15 7.51 -26.35 -9.68
CA ARG A 15 7.99 -27.08 -8.48
C ARG A 15 8.72 -26.17 -7.50
N LEU A 16 9.59 -25.30 -7.99
CA LEU A 16 10.29 -24.31 -7.15
C LEU A 16 9.31 -23.37 -6.47
N HIS A 17 8.32 -22.85 -7.21
CA HIS A 17 7.27 -22.01 -6.65
C HIS A 17 6.49 -22.72 -5.54
N GLN A 18 6.03 -23.96 -5.78
CA GLN A 18 5.33 -24.75 -4.76
C GLN A 18 6.19 -24.96 -3.50
N HIS A 19 7.46 -25.31 -3.68
CA HIS A 19 8.41 -25.48 -2.59
C HIS A 19 8.57 -24.19 -1.78
N HIS A 20 8.81 -23.05 -2.45
CA HIS A 20 8.94 -21.76 -1.78
C HIS A 20 7.65 -21.30 -1.10
N THR A 21 6.48 -21.59 -1.67
CA THR A 21 5.18 -21.27 -1.04
C THR A 21 4.99 -22.02 0.27
N ILE A 22 5.31 -23.32 0.31
CA ILE A 22 5.23 -24.14 1.53
C ILE A 22 6.22 -23.63 2.57
N GLN A 23 7.48 -23.38 2.17
CA GLN A 23 8.51 -22.86 3.05
C GLN A 23 8.11 -21.49 3.64
N THR A 24 7.60 -20.59 2.80
CA THR A 24 7.16 -19.26 3.22
C THR A 24 6.01 -19.34 4.23
N LYS A 25 5.06 -20.27 4.06
CA LYS A 25 4.00 -20.50 5.05
C LYS A 25 4.56 -20.91 6.41
N PHE A 26 5.48 -21.87 6.43
CA PHE A 26 6.12 -22.35 7.67
C PHE A 26 6.96 -21.26 8.35
N GLU A 27 7.64 -20.41 7.58
CA GLU A 27 8.36 -19.25 8.09
C GLU A 27 7.40 -18.26 8.76
N PHE A 28 6.28 -17.94 8.11
CA PHE A 28 5.27 -17.02 8.64
C PHE A 28 4.47 -17.57 9.84
N GLU A 29 4.38 -18.89 10.02
CA GLU A 29 3.81 -19.49 11.23
C GLU A 29 4.60 -19.09 12.48
N GLN A 30 5.92 -18.96 12.37
CA GLN A 30 6.83 -18.59 13.47
C GLN A 30 6.88 -17.08 13.74
N ALA A 31 6.41 -16.25 12.80
CA ALA A 31 6.34 -14.81 13.00
C ALA A 31 5.20 -14.45 13.97
N ASN A 32 5.47 -13.57 14.93
CA ASN A 32 4.43 -13.04 15.83
C ASN A 32 3.65 -11.88 15.20
N TYR A 33 4.34 -11.06 14.39
CA TYR A 33 3.80 -9.86 13.78
C TYR A 33 4.20 -9.78 12.31
N LEU A 34 3.35 -9.16 11.50
CA LEU A 34 3.52 -8.96 10.08
C LEU A 34 3.29 -7.49 9.71
N SER A 35 4.27 -6.88 9.05
CA SER A 35 4.06 -5.66 8.28
C SER A 35 3.92 -6.03 6.81
N ILE A 36 3.10 -5.31 6.04
CA ILE A 36 3.10 -5.44 4.59
C ILE A 36 3.44 -4.10 3.92
N THR A 37 4.13 -4.18 2.79
CA THR A 37 4.24 -3.10 1.82
C THR A 37 3.42 -3.45 0.58
N CYS A 38 2.71 -2.47 0.06
CA CYS A 38 1.93 -2.57 -1.17
C CYS A 38 2.49 -1.57 -2.18
N ASP A 39 3.09 -2.09 -3.25
CA ASP A 39 3.55 -1.29 -4.38
C ASP A 39 2.54 -1.42 -5.52
N PHE A 40 1.95 -0.30 -5.91
CA PHE A 40 0.94 -0.23 -6.96
C PHE A 40 1.47 0.63 -8.10
N TRP A 41 1.53 0.08 -9.30
CA TRP A 41 1.98 0.84 -10.46
C TRP A 41 1.25 0.45 -11.72
N THR A 42 1.15 1.40 -12.64
CA THR A 42 0.59 1.20 -13.98
C THR A 42 1.71 1.26 -15.00
N ASN A 43 1.80 0.27 -15.88
CA ASN A 43 2.76 0.30 -16.96
C ASN A 43 2.27 1.19 -18.12
N ARG A 44 3.14 1.42 -19.11
CA ARG A 44 2.82 2.21 -20.31
C ARG A 44 1.66 1.65 -21.15
N GLN A 45 1.31 0.38 -20.97
CA GLN A 45 0.19 -0.27 -21.65
C GLN A 45 -1.11 -0.20 -20.84
N GLN A 46 -1.18 0.67 -19.83
CA GLN A 46 -2.33 0.83 -18.94
C GLN A 46 -2.69 -0.46 -18.17
N LYS A 47 -1.72 -1.37 -18.00
CA LYS A 47 -1.88 -2.53 -17.11
C LYS A 47 -1.37 -2.16 -15.74
N SER A 48 -2.17 -2.41 -14.73
CA SER A 48 -1.80 -2.11 -13.36
C SER A 48 -1.41 -3.35 -12.60
N PHE A 49 -0.45 -3.18 -11.71
CA PHE A 49 0.19 -4.23 -10.96
C PHE A 49 0.14 -3.86 -9.49
N LEU A 50 -0.15 -4.85 -8.65
CA LEU A 50 0.00 -4.76 -7.21
C LEU A 50 0.95 -5.85 -6.76
N VAL A 51 1.95 -5.46 -5.99
CA VAL A 51 2.77 -6.40 -5.24
C VAL A 51 2.54 -6.21 -3.77
N ILE A 52 2.24 -7.32 -3.10
CA ILE A 52 2.13 -7.39 -1.64
C ILE A 52 3.39 -8.09 -1.14
N THR A 53 4.20 -7.37 -0.38
CA THR A 53 5.39 -7.93 0.27
C THR A 53 5.15 -7.95 1.78
N GLY A 54 5.36 -9.11 2.40
CA GLY A 54 5.30 -9.28 3.83
C GLY A 54 6.68 -9.16 4.46
N HIS A 55 6.74 -8.46 5.58
CA HIS A 55 7.93 -8.20 6.38
C HIS A 55 7.70 -8.71 7.80
N TYR A 56 8.64 -9.46 8.33
CA TYR A 56 8.59 -9.97 9.70
C TYR A 56 9.99 -10.06 10.30
N ILE A 57 10.04 -10.13 11.63
CA ILE A 57 11.26 -10.35 12.40
C ILE A 57 11.17 -11.74 13.03
N ASP A 58 12.21 -12.55 12.88
CA ASP A 58 12.28 -13.87 13.50
C ASP A 58 12.73 -13.81 14.97
N LYS A 59 12.72 -14.96 15.64
CA LYS A 59 13.14 -15.14 17.03
C LYS A 59 14.62 -14.78 17.28
N ASP A 60 15.43 -14.78 16.24
CA ASP A 60 16.86 -14.45 16.28
C ASP A 60 17.09 -12.97 15.90
N PHE A 61 16.03 -12.16 15.87
CA PHE A 61 16.03 -10.74 15.52
C PHE A 61 16.48 -10.43 14.07
N ASN A 62 16.37 -11.39 13.16
CA ASN A 62 16.64 -11.13 11.75
C ASN A 62 15.36 -10.67 11.03
N GLU A 63 15.51 -9.63 10.21
CA GLU A 63 14.44 -9.16 9.33
C GLU A 63 14.34 -10.05 8.09
N HIS A 64 13.11 -10.39 7.72
CA HIS A 64 12.78 -11.14 6.52
C HIS A 64 11.74 -10.42 5.70
N SER A 65 11.93 -10.43 4.38
CA SER A 65 11.00 -9.86 3.40
C SER A 65 10.64 -10.88 2.33
N LYS A 66 9.34 -11.09 2.07
CA LYS A 66 8.84 -12.09 1.10
C LYS A 66 7.67 -11.53 0.30
N ILE A 67 7.68 -11.74 -1.01
CA ILE A 67 6.52 -11.46 -1.86
C ILE A 67 5.41 -12.44 -1.52
N LEU A 68 4.29 -11.94 -1.01
CA LEU A 68 3.10 -12.73 -0.70
C LEU A 68 2.27 -12.96 -1.95
N LYS A 69 2.14 -11.93 -2.80
CA LYS A 69 1.34 -12.00 -4.02
C LYS A 69 1.75 -10.93 -5.02
N PHE A 70 1.61 -11.29 -6.29
CA PHE A 70 1.74 -10.41 -7.44
C PHE A 70 0.42 -10.47 -8.21
N ILE A 71 -0.24 -9.33 -8.40
CA ILE A 71 -1.57 -9.22 -9.02
C ILE A 71 -1.49 -8.31 -10.24
N THR A 72 -2.19 -8.68 -11.30
CA THR A 72 -2.41 -7.85 -12.48
C THR A 72 -3.88 -7.46 -12.56
N PHE A 73 -4.16 -6.17 -12.75
CA PHE A 73 -5.50 -5.63 -12.94
C PHE A 73 -5.67 -5.18 -14.39
N GLU A 74 -6.81 -5.53 -15.00
CA GLU A 74 -7.17 -5.13 -16.37
C GLU A 74 -8.00 -3.84 -16.41
N GLU A 75 -8.71 -3.49 -15.33
CA GLU A 75 -9.58 -2.31 -15.26
C GLU A 75 -9.09 -1.26 -14.23
N ARG A 76 -9.62 -0.04 -14.35
CA ARG A 76 -9.33 1.08 -13.43
C ARG A 76 -9.87 0.79 -12.02
N HIS A 77 -8.91 0.46 -11.16
CA HIS A 77 -8.77 0.64 -9.71
C HIS A 77 -10.04 0.89 -8.90
N PHE A 78 -10.66 -0.21 -8.47
CA PHE A 78 -11.60 -0.20 -7.36
C PHE A 78 -10.85 -0.47 -6.05
N SER A 79 -10.72 0.55 -5.19
CA SER A 79 -10.18 0.43 -3.83
C SER A 79 -10.76 -0.75 -3.02
N PRO A 80 -12.07 -1.08 -3.13
CA PRO A 80 -12.63 -2.28 -2.50
C PRO A 80 -12.01 -3.59 -3.00
N LEU A 81 -11.71 -3.68 -4.30
CA LEU A 81 -11.13 -4.87 -4.92
C LEU A 81 -9.69 -5.08 -4.44
N ILE A 82 -8.93 -3.99 -4.29
CA ILE A 82 -7.56 -4.04 -3.74
C ILE A 82 -7.61 -4.56 -2.29
N ALA A 83 -8.50 -4.01 -1.46
CA ALA A 83 -8.66 -4.44 -0.08
C ALA A 83 -9.01 -5.93 0.00
N GLN A 84 -10.00 -6.37 -0.79
CA GLN A 84 -10.45 -7.76 -0.86
C GLN A 84 -9.31 -8.71 -1.27
N GLU A 85 -8.51 -8.33 -2.26
CA GLU A 85 -7.41 -9.19 -2.74
C GLU A 85 -6.25 -9.28 -1.73
N ILE A 86 -5.97 -8.21 -0.98
CA ILE A 86 -5.02 -8.21 0.14
C ILE A 86 -5.55 -9.11 1.26
N GLU A 87 -6.77 -8.88 1.71
CA GLU A 87 -7.40 -9.64 2.80
C GLU A 87 -7.49 -11.13 2.47
N LYS A 88 -7.98 -11.48 1.27
CA LYS A 88 -8.04 -12.86 0.78
C LYS A 88 -6.67 -13.53 0.80
N GLN A 89 -5.62 -12.82 0.39
CA GLN A 89 -4.27 -13.36 0.42
C GLN A 89 -3.81 -13.63 1.85
N LEU A 90 -3.97 -12.66 2.75
CA LEU A 90 -3.57 -12.79 4.14
C LEU A 90 -4.34 -13.91 4.86
N ILE A 91 -5.65 -14.03 4.65
CA ILE A 91 -6.47 -15.11 5.20
C ILE A 91 -5.98 -16.47 4.68
N SER A 92 -5.72 -16.59 3.36
CA SER A 92 -5.26 -17.86 2.77
C SER A 92 -3.89 -18.34 3.28
N LEU A 93 -3.11 -17.42 3.85
CA LEU A 93 -1.81 -17.67 4.46
C LEU A 93 -1.87 -17.77 5.99
N GLY A 94 -3.04 -17.56 6.62
CA GLY A 94 -3.16 -17.53 8.08
C GLY A 94 -2.47 -16.33 8.73
N LEU A 95 -2.32 -15.24 7.97
CA LEU A 95 -1.51 -14.08 8.33
C LEU A 95 -2.33 -12.85 8.75
N TYR A 96 -3.64 -12.87 8.51
CA TYR A 96 -4.50 -11.70 8.71
C TYR A 96 -4.49 -11.22 10.17
N ASP A 97 -4.54 -12.13 11.14
CA ASP A 97 -4.54 -11.77 12.57
C ASP A 97 -3.18 -11.26 13.08
N LYS A 98 -2.10 -11.49 12.32
CA LYS A 98 -0.73 -11.05 12.65
C LYS A 98 -0.40 -9.69 12.06
N LEU A 99 -1.25 -9.16 11.17
CA LEU A 99 -1.02 -7.91 10.47
C LEU A 99 -1.05 -6.73 11.43
N VAL A 100 0.04 -5.97 11.48
CA VAL A 100 0.18 -4.76 12.31
C VAL A 100 0.21 -3.47 11.49
N THR A 101 0.78 -3.51 10.29
CA THR A 101 0.95 -2.30 9.47
C THR A 101 0.81 -2.59 7.98
N ILE A 102 0.28 -1.62 7.24
CA ILE A 102 0.22 -1.60 5.78
C ILE A 102 0.92 -0.34 5.31
N THR A 103 1.95 -0.48 4.48
CA THR A 103 2.71 0.64 3.92
C THR A 103 2.45 0.79 2.42
N CYS A 104 2.00 1.97 1.97
CA CYS A 104 1.65 2.23 0.56
C CYS A 104 2.20 3.58 0.07
N ASP A 105 2.26 3.78 -1.25
CA ASP A 105 2.74 5.02 -1.90
C ASP A 105 1.87 6.27 -1.64
N GLY A 106 0.64 6.11 -1.19
CA GLY A 106 -0.25 7.21 -0.80
C GLY A 106 -1.24 7.69 -1.85
N ALA A 107 -1.30 7.04 -3.01
CA ALA A 107 -2.29 7.33 -4.03
C ALA A 107 -3.73 7.21 -3.49
N ALA A 108 -4.68 7.98 -4.05
CA ALA A 108 -6.08 8.00 -3.63
C ALA A 108 -6.65 6.60 -3.39
N ASN A 109 -6.50 5.73 -4.39
CA ASN A 109 -6.99 4.35 -4.35
C ASN A 109 -6.39 3.53 -3.19
N MET A 110 -5.12 3.73 -2.85
CA MET A 110 -4.45 3.03 -1.76
C MET A 110 -4.88 3.57 -0.39
N ARG A 111 -5.18 4.88 -0.29
CA ARG A 111 -5.74 5.48 0.93
C ARG A 111 -7.18 5.03 1.16
N ASP A 112 -7.99 5.05 0.12
CA ASP A 112 -9.39 4.57 0.17
C ASP A 112 -9.45 3.07 0.47
N MET A 113 -8.52 2.29 -0.08
CA MET A 113 -8.41 0.85 0.20
C MET A 113 -8.23 0.57 1.69
N PHE A 114 -7.45 1.39 2.39
CA PHE A 114 -7.22 1.21 3.82
C PHE A 114 -8.50 1.40 4.65
N THR A 115 -9.47 2.18 4.18
CA THR A 115 -10.75 2.37 4.90
C THR A 115 -11.56 1.07 5.07
N TYR A 116 -11.28 0.05 4.24
CA TYR A 116 -11.87 -1.28 4.36
C TYR A 116 -11.22 -2.15 5.45
N PHE A 117 -10.05 -1.76 5.98
CA PHE A 117 -9.39 -2.43 7.10
C PHE A 117 -9.90 -1.86 8.43
N THR A 118 -11.05 -2.35 8.89
CA THR A 118 -11.75 -1.84 10.09
C THR A 118 -11.18 -2.35 11.43
N ARG A 119 -10.16 -3.22 11.40
CA ARG A 119 -9.63 -3.88 12.59
C ARG A 119 -8.73 -2.91 13.38
N ARG A 120 -9.09 -2.67 14.65
CA ARG A 120 -8.56 -1.58 15.52
C ARG A 120 -7.05 -1.53 15.78
N LYS A 121 -6.23 -2.42 15.22
CA LYS A 121 -4.78 -2.48 15.49
C LYS A 121 -3.89 -2.39 14.24
N ILE A 122 -4.46 -2.29 13.04
CA ILE A 122 -3.67 -2.16 11.81
C ILE A 122 -3.41 -0.67 11.57
N LYS A 123 -2.15 -0.28 11.41
CA LYS A 123 -1.77 1.11 11.05
C LYS A 123 -1.46 1.24 9.57
N TYR A 124 -1.95 2.32 8.97
CA TYR A 124 -1.50 2.74 7.65
C TYR A 124 -0.22 3.57 7.79
N ILE A 125 0.79 3.24 6.99
CA ILE A 125 2.04 3.99 6.91
C ILE A 125 2.18 4.49 5.48
N HIS A 126 2.35 5.80 5.34
CA HIS A 126 2.66 6.36 4.04
C HIS A 126 4.13 6.09 3.70
N CYS A 127 4.40 5.69 2.45
CA CYS A 127 5.75 5.47 1.97
C CYS A 127 6.57 6.76 2.12
N LEU A 128 7.60 6.69 2.96
CA LEU A 128 8.46 7.83 3.26
C LEU A 128 9.18 8.34 2.01
N ALA A 129 9.67 7.44 1.16
CA ALA A 129 10.33 7.81 -0.09
C ALA A 129 9.39 8.61 -1.01
N HIS A 130 8.12 8.19 -1.11
CA HIS A 130 7.13 8.92 -1.90
C HIS A 130 6.83 10.29 -1.27
N LYS A 131 6.65 10.38 0.06
CA LYS A 131 6.48 11.67 0.75
C LYS A 131 7.65 12.61 0.50
N LEU A 132 8.89 12.13 0.64
CA LEU A 132 10.09 12.93 0.40
C LEU A 132 10.16 13.41 -1.05
N HIS A 133 9.84 12.55 -2.01
CA HIS A 133 9.76 12.92 -3.41
C HIS A 133 8.75 14.06 -3.64
N LEU A 134 7.53 13.93 -3.10
CA LEU A 134 6.51 14.98 -3.20
C LEU A 134 6.97 16.30 -2.58
N ILE A 135 7.60 16.26 -1.41
CA ILE A 135 8.14 17.44 -0.73
C ILE A 135 9.18 18.15 -1.60
N ILE A 136 10.14 17.40 -2.14
CA ILE A 136 11.20 17.96 -2.98
C ILE A 136 10.62 18.58 -4.24
N CYS A 137 9.74 17.85 -4.93
CA CYS A 137 9.16 18.35 -6.17
C CYS A 137 8.26 19.57 -5.96
N ASN A 138 7.51 19.63 -4.86
CA ASN A 138 6.72 20.81 -4.50
C ASN A 138 7.62 22.00 -4.12
N SER A 139 8.71 21.76 -3.38
CA SER A 139 9.66 22.81 -2.99
C SER A 139 10.40 23.40 -4.18
N LEU A 140 10.62 22.61 -5.23
CA LEU A 140 11.27 23.01 -6.47
C LEU A 140 10.28 23.46 -7.55
N ASN A 141 8.97 23.49 -7.26
CA ASN A 141 7.92 23.81 -8.23
C ASN A 141 8.03 22.98 -9.52
N LEU A 142 8.40 21.71 -9.43
CA LEU A 142 8.50 20.84 -10.61
C LEU A 142 7.13 20.48 -11.19
N TRP A 143 6.09 20.58 -10.37
CA TRP A 143 4.69 20.39 -10.74
C TRP A 143 3.96 21.75 -10.77
N VAL A 144 4.33 22.66 -11.67
CA VAL A 144 3.47 23.82 -11.97
C VAL A 144 2.35 23.34 -12.87
N THR A 145 1.16 23.17 -12.30
CA THR A 145 -0.06 23.06 -13.11
C THR A 145 -0.35 24.42 -13.73
N THR A 146 -0.47 24.44 -15.06
CA THR A 146 -1.02 25.59 -15.79
C THR A 146 -2.41 25.86 -15.23
N LYS A 147 -2.59 26.91 -14.42
CA LYS A 147 -3.92 27.34 -13.98
C LYS A 147 -4.77 27.61 -15.21
N LYS A 148 -5.67 26.70 -15.58
CA LYS A 148 -6.70 26.97 -16.57
C LYS A 148 -7.60 28.04 -15.95
N ARG A 149 -7.41 29.30 -16.32
CA ARG A 149 -8.29 30.42 -15.94
C ARG A 149 -9.70 30.05 -16.42
N ARG A 150 -10.61 29.77 -15.50
CA ARG A 150 -12.05 29.81 -15.80
C ARG A 150 -12.38 31.25 -16.11
N ASN A 151 -12.53 31.59 -17.39
CA ASN A 151 -13.20 32.82 -17.78
C ASN A 151 -14.71 32.59 -17.62
N THR A 152 -15.29 33.14 -16.56
CA THR A 152 -16.74 33.34 -16.48
C THR A 152 -17.12 34.47 -17.43
N THR A 153 -17.63 34.11 -18.61
CA THR A 153 -18.47 35.01 -19.40
C THR A 153 -19.90 34.52 -19.25
N THR A 154 -20.69 35.29 -18.52
CA THR A 154 -22.15 35.22 -18.48
C THR A 154 -22.73 35.50 -19.87
N THR A 155 -23.42 34.53 -20.46
CA THR A 155 -24.63 34.75 -21.28
C THR A 155 -25.46 33.48 -21.27
N GLU A 156 -26.71 33.64 -20.86
CA GLU A 156 -27.80 32.67 -20.90
C GLU A 156 -28.02 32.16 -22.33
N THR A 157 -28.18 30.84 -22.53
CA THR A 157 -29.37 30.17 -23.09
C THR A 157 -29.05 28.72 -23.48
N ASP A 158 -29.98 27.85 -23.09
CA ASP A 158 -30.37 26.58 -23.69
C ASP A 158 -29.62 25.28 -23.34
N ALA A 159 -30.48 24.32 -23.00
CA ALA A 159 -30.22 22.99 -22.49
C ALA A 159 -29.67 22.05 -23.57
N GLU A 160 -28.65 21.28 -23.21
CA GLU A 160 -28.50 19.92 -23.69
C GLU A 160 -27.75 19.09 -22.63
N ASN A 161 -28.44 18.04 -22.18
CA ASN A 161 -27.96 17.05 -21.25
C ASN A 161 -27.00 16.12 -22.00
N SER A 162 -25.70 16.18 -21.71
CA SER A 162 -24.81 15.04 -21.89
C SER A 162 -23.86 14.97 -20.70
N THR A 163 -23.88 13.81 -20.06
CA THR A 163 -23.09 13.41 -18.89
C THR A 163 -21.60 13.64 -19.15
N GLU A 164 -21.05 14.67 -18.51
CA GLU A 164 -19.61 14.92 -18.49
C GLU A 164 -18.95 13.94 -17.50
N GLU A 165 -17.95 13.23 -18.00
CA GLU A 165 -17.04 12.38 -17.23
C GLU A 165 -16.32 13.24 -16.17
N GLU A 166 -16.55 12.95 -14.89
CA GLU A 166 -15.74 13.51 -13.80
C GLU A 166 -14.35 12.85 -13.84
N ASP A 167 -13.44 13.46 -14.60
CA ASP A 167 -12.02 13.16 -14.56
C ASP A 167 -11.47 13.36 -13.13
N ALA A 168 -11.09 12.25 -12.52
CA ALA A 168 -10.43 12.18 -11.22
C ALA A 168 -8.98 12.72 -11.32
N GLU A 169 -8.81 14.03 -11.39
CA GLU A 169 -7.49 14.68 -11.26
C GLU A 169 -7.60 15.99 -10.47
N ASP A 170 -7.21 15.96 -9.18
CA ASP A 170 -6.25 16.92 -8.61
C ASP A 170 -5.81 16.48 -7.18
N GLU A 171 -5.03 15.40 -7.06
CA GLU A 171 -4.32 15.06 -5.81
C GLU A 171 -3.09 15.96 -5.55
N SER A 172 -2.80 16.95 -6.42
CA SER A 172 -1.52 17.65 -6.41
C SER A 172 -1.47 18.87 -5.47
N GLN A 173 -2.60 19.30 -4.89
CA GLN A 173 -2.65 20.51 -4.06
C GLN A 173 -2.68 20.23 -2.57
N ILE A 174 -1.63 19.58 -2.06
CA ILE A 174 -1.29 19.62 -0.62
C ILE A 174 -0.13 20.59 -0.44
N THR A 175 -0.35 21.65 0.35
CA THR A 175 0.70 22.64 0.63
C THR A 175 1.87 21.98 1.37
N LEU A 176 3.10 22.47 1.18
CA LEU A 176 4.30 21.97 1.86
C LEU A 176 4.11 21.88 3.38
N ASN A 177 3.43 22.89 3.98
CA ASN A 177 3.12 22.93 5.40
C ASN A 177 2.14 21.83 5.84
N GLN A 178 1.18 21.46 4.98
CA GLN A 178 0.30 20.33 5.24
C GLN A 178 1.06 19.01 5.18
N MET A 179 1.95 18.81 4.20
CA MET A 179 2.76 17.59 4.08
C MET A 179 3.71 17.40 5.29
N ILE A 180 4.38 18.48 5.74
CA ILE A 180 5.25 18.46 6.92
C ILE A 180 4.45 18.12 8.20
N ARG A 181 3.24 18.67 8.33
CA ARG A 181 2.35 18.35 9.45
C ARG A 181 1.92 16.89 9.45
N THR A 182 1.58 16.30 8.29
CA THR A 182 1.22 14.88 8.22
C THR A 182 2.39 13.99 8.64
N MET A 183 3.60 14.26 8.13
CA MET A 183 4.80 13.51 8.54
C MET A 183 5.07 13.61 10.04
N SER A 184 4.88 14.80 10.63
CA SER A 184 5.09 15.02 12.07
C SER A 184 4.05 14.27 12.91
N VAL A 185 2.79 14.23 12.48
CA VAL A 185 1.71 13.49 13.16
C VAL A 185 1.94 11.99 13.08
N ASP A 186 2.32 11.48 11.90
CA ASP A 186 2.58 10.05 11.71
C ASP A 186 3.75 9.57 12.59
N ILE A 187 4.82 10.37 12.70
CA ILE A 187 5.96 10.11 13.60
C ILE A 187 5.56 10.22 15.07
N HIS A 188 4.70 11.18 15.43
CA HIS A 188 4.30 11.38 16.82
C HIS A 188 3.33 10.28 17.33
N ASN A 189 2.44 9.79 16.46
CA ASN A 189 1.55 8.67 16.75
C ASN A 189 2.32 7.34 16.89
N ILE A 190 3.44 7.19 16.16
CA ILE A 190 4.33 6.04 16.32
C ILE A 190 5.09 6.10 17.66
N SER A 191 5.51 7.30 18.10
CA SER A 191 6.31 7.47 19.32
C SER A 191 5.48 7.49 20.62
N ASN A 192 4.27 8.05 20.62
CA ASN A 192 3.45 8.13 21.83
C ASN A 192 2.83 6.79 22.24
N GLU A 193 2.57 5.87 21.31
CA GLU A 193 2.00 4.55 21.64
C GLU A 193 3.04 3.56 22.19
N ASN A 194 4.33 3.76 21.91
CA ASN A 194 5.41 2.96 22.52
C ASN A 194 5.60 3.26 24.02
N ASN A 195 5.07 4.39 24.51
CA ASN A 195 5.10 4.75 25.94
C ASN A 195 3.90 4.25 26.74
N TYR A 196 2.86 3.69 26.08
CA TYR A 196 1.66 3.18 26.76
C TYR A 196 1.71 1.67 27.03
N SER A 197 2.65 0.93 26.41
CA SER A 197 2.82 -0.51 26.62
C SER A 197 3.71 -0.88 27.82
N ASP A 198 4.30 0.10 28.51
CA ASP A 198 5.30 -0.13 29.57
C ASP A 198 4.76 0.15 31.00
N SER A 199 3.45 0.39 31.17
CA SER A 199 2.86 0.81 32.47
C SER A 199 1.75 -0.08 33.04
N GLU A 200 1.53 -1.30 32.52
CA GLU A 200 0.55 -2.24 33.10
C GLU A 200 1.20 -3.56 33.52
N HIS A 201 2.13 -3.53 34.47
CA HIS A 201 2.51 -4.68 35.29
C HIS A 201 3.13 -4.19 36.59
N ASP A 202 2.28 -3.76 37.54
CA ASP A 202 2.60 -3.71 38.98
C ASP A 202 1.29 -3.40 39.74
N ASP A 203 0.56 -4.46 40.11
CA ASP A 203 -0.15 -4.60 41.40
C ASP A 203 -1.24 -5.67 41.29
N GLU A 204 -0.98 -6.86 41.83
CA GLU A 204 -1.83 -7.50 42.84
C GLU A 204 -1.19 -8.82 43.28
N SER A 205 -0.37 -8.72 44.34
CA SER A 205 -0.07 -9.85 45.21
C SER A 205 -0.35 -9.44 46.65
N LYS A 206 -1.53 -9.81 47.14
CA LYS A 206 -1.84 -10.14 48.54
C LYS A 206 -3.20 -10.81 48.66
#